data_AF-A0A101MCD6-F1
#
_entry.id   AF-A0A101MCD6-F1
#
_cell.length_a   1.000
_cell.length_b   1.000
_cell.length_c   1.000
_cell.angle_alpha   90.00
_cell.angle_beta   90.00
_cell.angle_gamma   90.00
#
_symmetry.space_group_name_H-M   'P 1'
#
loop_
_entity.id
_entity.type
_entity.pdbx_description
1 polymer ?
#
loop_
_entity_poly.entity_id
_entity_poly.type
_entity_poly.pdbx_seq_one_letter_code
_entity_poly.pdbx_strand_id
1 'polypeptide(L)'
;MTARPLSHILRARCLLRQPQNTQAFSTRSSLRAADHGDHYDPPTGWLFGVKPGQKYVKEGWENIWYYGFIGSFLVAGVAYVFKPDTSIQTWALEEARRRLEAEGILEDPDKVKK
;
A
#
# COMPACT_ATOMS: atom_id res chain seq x y z
N MET A 1 -55.17 -58.17 -39.08
CA MET A 1 -55.93 -58.32 -37.82
C MET A 1 -55.07 -57.83 -36.67
N THR A 2 -55.65 -56.95 -35.88
CA THR A 2 -55.11 -56.24 -34.72
C THR A 2 -54.96 -57.14 -33.50
N ALA A 3 -53.90 -56.96 -32.71
CA ALA A 3 -53.96 -56.63 -31.28
C ALA A 3 -52.54 -56.58 -30.68
N ARG A 4 -52.26 -55.51 -29.92
CA ARG A 4 -51.09 -55.39 -29.04
C ARG A 4 -51.24 -56.34 -27.84
N PRO A 5 -50.16 -56.59 -27.09
CA PRO A 5 -50.17 -55.98 -25.76
C PRO A 5 -48.84 -55.35 -25.33
N LEU A 6 -49.03 -54.37 -24.44
CA LEU A 6 -48.07 -53.56 -23.70
C LEU A 6 -47.34 -54.39 -22.64
N SER A 7 -46.09 -54.05 -22.32
CA SER A 7 -45.64 -54.00 -20.92
C SER A 7 -44.28 -53.34 -20.76
N HIS A 8 -44.24 -52.49 -19.75
CA HIS A 8 -43.19 -51.55 -19.38
C HIS A 8 -42.01 -52.24 -18.69
N ILE A 9 -40.80 -51.72 -18.90
CA ILE A 9 -39.77 -51.78 -17.85
C ILE A 9 -39.23 -50.36 -17.63
N LEU A 10 -39.62 -49.82 -16.48
CA LEU A 10 -39.15 -48.58 -15.88
C LEU A 10 -37.65 -48.72 -15.59
N ARG A 11 -36.81 -48.00 -16.33
CA ARG A 11 -35.38 -47.88 -16.00
C ARG A 11 -35.22 -46.80 -14.95
N ALA A 12 -35.19 -47.19 -13.68
CA ALA A 12 -34.87 -46.31 -12.57
C ALA A 12 -33.49 -45.67 -12.80
N ARG A 13 -33.45 -44.37 -13.08
CA ARG A 13 -32.21 -43.59 -13.10
C ARG A 13 -31.85 -43.26 -11.66
N CYS A 14 -31.06 -44.11 -11.02
CA CYS A 14 -30.33 -43.70 -9.82
C CYS A 14 -29.39 -42.56 -10.24
N LEU A 15 -29.75 -41.33 -9.92
CA LEU A 15 -28.83 -40.20 -9.99
C LEU A 15 -27.80 -40.41 -8.88
N LEU A 16 -26.64 -41.00 -9.22
CA LEU A 16 -25.47 -40.90 -8.36
C LEU A 16 -25.09 -39.41 -8.30
N ARG A 17 -25.52 -38.74 -7.25
CA ARG A 17 -25.00 -37.44 -6.86
C ARG A 17 -23.55 -37.66 -6.43
N GLN A 18 -22.62 -37.50 -7.37
CA GLN A 18 -21.20 -37.45 -7.03
C GLN A 18 -20.97 -36.27 -6.07
N PRO A 19 -20.26 -36.46 -4.96
CA PRO A 19 -19.82 -35.33 -4.17
C PRO A 19 -18.90 -34.47 -5.04
N GLN A 20 -19.31 -33.23 -5.30
CA GLN A 20 -18.41 -32.24 -5.89
C GLN A 20 -17.31 -32.00 -4.86
N ASN A 21 -16.09 -32.44 -5.19
CA ASN A 21 -14.88 -32.12 -4.43
C ASN A 21 -14.75 -30.59 -4.42
N THR A 22 -15.18 -29.96 -3.32
CA THR A 22 -14.91 -28.56 -3.04
C THR A 22 -13.40 -28.43 -2.93
N GLN A 23 -12.78 -28.04 -4.04
CA GLN A 23 -11.36 -27.71 -4.12
C GLN A 23 -11.07 -26.68 -3.01
N ALA A 24 -10.34 -27.10 -1.99
CA ALA A 24 -9.89 -26.21 -0.93
C ALA A 24 -9.08 -25.08 -1.57
N PHE A 25 -9.21 -23.87 -1.01
CA PHE A 25 -8.42 -22.70 -1.36
C PHE A 25 -6.92 -23.06 -1.28
N SER A 26 -6.32 -23.36 -2.44
CA SER A 26 -4.92 -23.72 -2.54
C SER A 26 -4.11 -22.43 -2.55
N THR A 27 -3.33 -22.21 -1.50
CA THR A 27 -2.31 -21.15 -1.42
C THR A 27 -1.07 -21.44 -2.25
N ARG A 28 -1.10 -22.47 -3.12
CA ARG A 28 -0.04 -22.65 -4.12
C ARG A 28 -0.19 -21.56 -5.18
N SER A 29 0.34 -20.38 -4.86
CA SER A 29 0.87 -19.50 -5.89
C SER A 29 1.84 -20.35 -6.71
N SER A 30 1.50 -20.64 -7.97
CA SER A 30 2.53 -20.94 -8.94
C SER A 30 3.36 -19.66 -9.03
N LEU A 31 4.35 -19.53 -8.15
CA LEU A 31 5.46 -18.62 -8.35
C LEU A 31 5.97 -19.00 -9.73
N ARG A 32 5.62 -18.20 -10.74
CA ARG A 32 6.38 -18.21 -11.98
C ARG A 32 7.77 -17.89 -11.51
N ALA A 33 8.61 -18.91 -11.48
CA ALA A 33 10.04 -18.74 -11.26
C ALA A 33 10.41 -17.55 -12.15
N ALA A 34 10.91 -16.49 -11.52
CA ALA A 34 11.48 -15.39 -12.27
C ALA A 34 12.50 -16.05 -13.19
N ASP A 35 12.27 -15.98 -14.51
CA ASP A 35 13.13 -16.53 -15.54
C ASP A 35 14.39 -15.67 -15.59
N HIS A 36 15.19 -15.76 -14.54
CA HIS A 36 16.54 -15.27 -14.48
C HIS A 36 17.39 -16.47 -14.86
N GLY A 37 17.87 -16.46 -16.11
CA GLY A 37 18.79 -17.48 -16.62
C GLY A 37 19.91 -17.72 -15.61
N ASP A 38 20.41 -18.95 -15.58
CA ASP A 38 21.44 -19.45 -14.66
C ASP A 38 22.80 -18.77 -14.97
N HIS A 39 22.88 -17.48 -14.71
CA HIS A 39 24.04 -16.64 -14.94
C HIS A 39 24.84 -16.55 -13.65
N TYR A 40 25.80 -17.46 -13.51
CA TYR A 40 26.79 -17.37 -12.45
C TYR A 40 27.76 -16.23 -12.75
N ASP A 41 27.75 -15.20 -11.91
CA ASP A 41 28.71 -14.10 -11.97
C ASP A 41 29.85 -14.38 -10.98
N PRO A 42 31.07 -14.73 -11.44
CA PRO A 42 32.18 -15.06 -10.57
C PRO A 42 32.63 -13.81 -9.77
N PRO A 43 33.25 -13.99 -8.59
CA PRO A 43 33.72 -12.86 -7.78
C PRO A 43 34.85 -12.10 -8.50
N THR A 44 34.54 -10.93 -9.07
CA THR A 44 35.44 -10.11 -9.90
C THR A 44 36.35 -9.15 -9.11
N GLY A 45 36.10 -8.96 -7.82
CA GLY A 45 36.87 -8.04 -6.96
C GLY A 45 36.62 -6.55 -7.25
N TRP A 46 35.57 -6.21 -8.00
CA TRP A 46 35.21 -4.83 -8.32
C TRP A 46 34.23 -4.27 -7.30
N LEU A 47 34.39 -2.99 -6.97
CA LEU A 47 33.49 -2.28 -6.06
C LEU A 47 32.11 -2.18 -6.74
N PHE A 48 31.13 -2.92 -6.21
CA PHE A 48 29.75 -3.05 -6.73
C PHE A 48 29.58 -3.86 -8.01
N GLY A 49 30.54 -4.72 -8.37
CA GLY A 49 30.43 -5.56 -9.58
C GLY A 49 30.55 -4.78 -10.90
N VAL A 50 30.85 -3.48 -10.83
CA VAL A 50 31.01 -2.63 -12.01
C VAL A 50 32.48 -2.59 -12.41
N LYS A 51 32.78 -2.98 -13.65
CA LYS A 51 34.13 -2.87 -14.19
C LYS A 51 34.56 -1.39 -14.19
N PRO A 52 35.74 -1.05 -13.65
CA PRO A 52 36.25 0.31 -13.73
C PRO A 52 36.32 0.76 -15.19
N GLY A 53 35.64 1.87 -15.51
CA GLY A 53 35.50 2.40 -16.88
C GLY A 53 34.17 2.13 -17.57
N GLN A 54 33.29 1.28 -17.02
CA GLN A 54 31.91 1.20 -17.49
C GLN A 54 31.01 2.19 -16.74
N LYS A 55 30.16 2.89 -17.49
CA LYS A 55 29.13 3.76 -16.91
C LYS A 55 27.98 2.91 -16.41
N TYR A 56 27.57 3.15 -15.16
CA TYR A 56 26.37 2.53 -14.60
C TYR A 56 25.14 2.85 -15.46
N VAL A 57 24.35 1.83 -15.76
CA VAL A 57 23.07 1.97 -16.46
C VAL A 57 21.98 1.94 -15.41
N LYS A 58 21.20 3.02 -15.36
CA LYS A 58 20.09 3.17 -14.42
C LYS A 58 19.08 2.04 -14.60
N GLU A 59 18.72 1.38 -13.51
CA GLU A 59 17.72 0.31 -13.56
C GLU A 59 16.30 0.89 -13.71
N GLY A 60 15.41 0.17 -14.39
CA GLY A 60 14.06 0.68 -14.69
C GLY A 60 13.21 1.01 -13.45
N TRP A 61 13.49 0.37 -12.32
CA TRP A 61 12.81 0.61 -11.04
C TRP A 61 13.39 1.80 -10.26
N GLU A 62 14.65 2.15 -10.52
CA GLU A 62 15.39 3.12 -9.73
C GLU A 62 14.74 4.52 -9.79
N ASN A 63 14.22 4.89 -10.97
CA ASN A 63 13.45 6.13 -11.14
C ASN A 63 12.19 6.16 -10.27
N ILE A 64 11.37 5.11 -10.31
CA ILE A 64 10.11 5.12 -9.55
C ILE A 64 10.36 5.11 -8.05
N TRP A 65 11.43 4.43 -7.61
CA TRP A 65 11.85 4.47 -6.22
C TRP A 65 12.32 5.87 -5.82
N TYR A 66 13.22 6.51 -6.57
CA TYR A 66 13.69 7.85 -6.21
C TYR A 66 12.56 8.88 -6.21
N TYR A 67 11.73 8.91 -7.25
CA TYR A 67 10.63 9.88 -7.32
C TYR A 67 9.54 9.58 -6.28
N GLY A 68 9.18 8.31 -6.07
CA GLY A 68 8.19 7.92 -5.07
C GLY A 68 8.68 8.18 -3.65
N PHE A 69 9.89 7.75 -3.33
CA PHE A 69 10.48 7.88 -2.00
C PHE A 69 10.79 9.34 -1.67
N ILE A 70 11.61 10.02 -2.48
CA ILE A 70 11.96 11.43 -2.24
C ILE A 70 10.72 12.33 -2.36
N GLY A 71 9.84 12.05 -3.33
CA GLY A 71 8.58 12.75 -3.48
C GLY A 71 7.69 12.62 -2.24
N SER A 72 7.59 11.43 -1.64
CA SER A 72 6.81 11.23 -0.41
C SER A 72 7.42 11.95 0.79
N PHE A 73 8.75 12.02 0.92
CA PHE A 73 9.39 12.83 1.96
C PHE A 73 9.15 14.33 1.78
N LEU A 74 9.19 14.83 0.55
CA LEU A 74 8.86 16.23 0.25
C LEU A 74 7.42 16.55 0.64
N VAL A 75 6.47 15.71 0.21
CA VAL A 75 5.05 15.88 0.55
C VAL A 75 4.84 15.81 2.06
N ALA A 76 5.47 14.86 2.75
CA ALA A 76 5.40 14.75 4.21
C ALA A 76 5.99 15.97 4.91
N GLY A 77 7.13 16.50 4.42
CA GLY A 77 7.76 17.71 4.95
C GLY A 77 6.86 18.93 4.82
N VAL A 78 6.26 19.14 3.63
CA VAL A 78 5.30 20.22 3.40
C VAL A 78 4.09 20.06 4.32
N ALA A 79 3.50 18.87 4.39
CA ALA A 79 2.34 18.61 5.25
C ALA A 79 2.66 18.84 6.74
N TYR A 80 3.89 18.54 7.17
CA TYR A 80 4.34 18.77 8.54
C TYR A 80 4.49 20.26 8.86
N VAL A 81 5.09 21.04 7.96
CA VAL A 81 5.29 22.48 8.15
C VAL A 81 3.96 23.25 8.16
N PHE A 82 3.02 22.88 7.28
CA PHE A 82 1.72 23.54 7.19
C PHE A 82 0.64 22.91 8.08
N LYS A 83 1.02 22.00 8.98
CA LYS A 83 0.07 21.42 9.93
C LYS A 83 -0.48 22.55 10.83
N PRO A 84 -1.81 22.69 10.96
CA PRO A 84 -2.38 23.72 11.82
C PRO A 84 -2.00 23.47 13.30
N ASP A 85 -1.72 24.55 14.02
CA ASP A 85 -1.48 24.52 15.46
C ASP A 85 -2.78 24.15 16.18
N THR A 86 -2.97 22.86 16.47
CA THR A 86 -4.10 22.34 17.25
C THR A 86 -3.68 22.05 18.70
N SER A 87 -2.68 22.78 19.21
CA SER A 87 -2.14 22.53 20.54
C SER A 87 -2.99 23.19 21.62
N ILE A 88 -3.25 22.47 22.72
CA ILE A 88 -4.03 23.03 23.85
C ILE A 88 -3.35 24.24 24.50
N GLN A 89 -2.04 24.36 24.35
CA GLN A 89 -1.26 25.45 24.92
C GLN A 89 -1.58 26.79 24.24
N THR A 90 -1.77 26.79 22.91
CA THR A 90 -2.17 27.99 22.17
C THR A 90 -3.54 28.49 22.63
N TRP A 91 -4.51 27.58 22.73
CA TRP A 91 -5.83 27.90 23.27
C TRP A 91 -5.76 28.37 24.74
N ALA A 92 -4.99 27.67 25.59
CA ALA A 92 -4.87 28.03 27.00
C ALA A 92 -4.22 29.39 27.22
N LEU A 93 -3.23 29.77 26.40
CA LEU A 93 -2.61 31.10 26.43
C LEU A 93 -3.59 32.19 26.03
N GLU A 94 -4.39 31.95 24.98
CA GLU A 94 -5.39 32.91 24.51
C GLU A 94 -6.53 33.09 25.51
N GLU A 95 -7.01 31.99 26.10
CA GLU A 95 -8.02 32.03 27.16
C GLU A 95 -7.47 32.68 28.44
N ALA A 96 -6.22 32.40 28.83
CA ALA A 96 -5.56 33.06 29.96
C ALA A 96 -5.41 34.57 29.73
N ARG A 97 -5.05 34.98 28.50
CA ARG A 97 -5.00 36.39 28.10
C ARG A 97 -6.35 37.07 28.22
N ARG A 98 -7.42 36.43 27.74
CA ARG A 98 -8.79 36.95 27.83
C ARG A 98 -9.26 37.16 29.28
N ARG A 99 -8.83 36.28 30.20
CA ARG A 99 -9.08 36.42 31.64
C ARG A 99 -8.29 37.59 32.24
N LEU A 100 -7.01 37.74 31.88
CA LEU A 100 -6.16 38.84 32.33
C LEU A 100 -6.57 40.22 31.77
N GLU A 101 -7.08 40.27 30.54
CA GLU A 101 -7.67 41.46 29.93
C GLU A 101 -8.98 41.86 30.62
N ALA A 102 -9.82 40.88 30.97
CA ALA A 102 -11.04 41.12 31.76
C ALA A 102 -10.75 41.61 33.19
N GLU A 103 -9.61 41.19 33.76
CA GLU A 103 -9.10 41.65 35.05
C GLU A 103 -8.35 43.00 34.95
N GLY A 104 -8.16 43.55 33.75
CA GLY A 104 -7.60 44.89 33.52
C GLY A 104 -6.11 45.04 33.85
N ILE A 105 -5.38 43.92 34.01
CA ILE A 105 -3.98 43.90 34.44
C ILE A 105 -2.99 43.96 33.25
N LEU A 106 -3.44 43.67 32.02
CA LEU A 106 -2.60 43.63 30.83
C LEU A 106 -3.06 44.66 29.78
N GLU A 107 -2.16 45.56 29.36
CA GLU A 107 -2.40 46.51 28.26
C GLU A 107 -2.29 45.80 26.91
N ASP A 108 -3.18 46.14 25.97
CA ASP A 108 -3.23 45.53 24.64
C ASP A 108 -1.88 45.65 23.90
N PRO A 109 -1.18 44.56 23.56
CA PRO A 109 0.10 44.59 22.87
C PRO A 109 0.01 45.20 21.46
N ASP A 110 -1.18 45.31 20.88
CA ASP A 110 -1.41 45.96 19.58
C ASP A 110 -1.35 47.50 19.66
N LYS A 111 -1.48 48.10 20.86
CA LYS A 111 -1.22 49.53 21.08
C LYS A 111 0.26 49.86 21.13
N VAL A 112 1.10 48.91 21.57
CA VAL A 112 2.57 49.09 21.70
C VAL A 112 3.27 48.99 20.34
N LYS A 113 2.66 48.30 19.38
CA LYS A 113 3.24 48.04 18.04
C LYS A 113 2.85 49.07 16.97
N LYS A 114 2.02 50.06 17.30
CA LYS A 114 1.54 51.09 16.38
C LYS A 114 2.32 52.39 16.58
#